data_AF-A0A168HK02-F1
#
_entry.id   AF-A0A168HK02-F1
#
_cell.length_a   1.000
_cell.length_b   1.000
_cell.length_c   1.000
_cell.angle_alpha   90.00
_cell.angle_beta   90.00
_cell.angle_gamma   90.00
#
_symmetry.space_group_name_H-M   'P 1'
#
loop_
_entity.id
_entity.type
_entity.pdbx_description
1 polymer ?
#
loop_
_entity_poly.entity_id
_entity_poly.type
_entity_poly.pdbx_seq_one_letter_code
_entity_poly.pdbx_strand_id
1 'polypeptide(L)'
;MLDDITEFSYINALFHGGKAPAKQGLLYDGMSGADFLYHPGNLDGYASWAPNAANSQGYEALDPLCKAFNETNVADNAALATFENQFDTDHFMRFMVMEYLAGHWDGYWMAQTNDGAYKDGETNKWYYLGQDYDATFGVNLASPEGMQFTSVSYKDFPARYPGGIMINRLLENADKKATFEKYLTETVRVLFNNVTLTNRALALHNFLLPDLEWDRSITQQSPGINFGWTFPQVTENLWQGVSAPNANGGGAAWGLVQWIVERSAAVAKEFNISIVTEPVGPPASASNNTVTPGGGANTSSSNNGGASSSGNSNTAAQSNGDKSAGMRVAPTSIALVGISAVVAALAL
;
A
#
# COMPACT_ATOMS: atom_id res chain seq x y z
N MET A 1 -1.44 16.53 6.43
CA MET A 1 -1.02 16.70 5.03
C MET A 1 -0.58 15.32 4.59
N LEU A 2 -1.33 14.70 3.69
CA LEU A 2 -0.84 13.52 2.98
C LEU A 2 -0.01 14.09 1.84
N ASP A 3 1.25 13.67 1.71
CA ASP A 3 2.03 14.00 0.52
C ASP A 3 1.44 13.20 -0.65
N ASP A 4 1.12 13.89 -1.73
CA ASP A 4 0.58 13.28 -2.94
C ASP A 4 1.72 12.54 -3.64
N ILE A 5 1.59 11.22 -3.79
CA ILE A 5 2.64 10.41 -4.40
C ILE A 5 2.85 10.77 -5.88
N THR A 6 1.90 11.48 -6.48
CA THR A 6 1.96 11.95 -7.86
C THR A 6 2.77 13.22 -8.02
N GLU A 7 3.27 13.81 -6.93
CA GLU A 7 4.08 15.03 -6.95
C GLU A 7 5.57 14.75 -6.76
N PHE A 8 6.42 15.47 -7.52
CA PHE A 8 7.87 15.33 -7.37
C PHE A 8 8.40 15.83 -6.02
N SER A 9 7.64 16.62 -5.26
CA SER A 9 8.00 16.97 -3.87
C SER A 9 8.09 15.73 -2.98
N TYR A 10 7.13 14.81 -3.10
CA TYR A 10 7.14 13.52 -2.41
C TYR A 10 8.36 12.69 -2.83
N ILE A 11 8.62 12.60 -4.14
CA ILE A 11 9.79 11.88 -4.67
C ILE A 11 11.10 12.47 -4.15
N ASN A 12 11.23 13.79 -4.10
CA ASN A 12 12.41 14.44 -3.58
C ASN A 12 12.62 14.13 -2.10
N ALA A 13 11.56 14.17 -1.30
CA ALA A 13 11.60 13.84 0.12
C ALA A 13 12.01 12.37 0.34
N LEU A 14 11.42 11.45 -0.42
CA LEU A 14 11.62 10.01 -0.24
C LEU A 14 12.94 9.50 -0.81
N PHE A 15 13.33 9.90 -2.02
CA PHE A 15 14.47 9.31 -2.74
C PHE A 15 15.72 10.21 -2.76
N HIS A 16 15.56 11.52 -2.57
CA HIS A 16 16.63 12.50 -2.83
C HIS A 16 16.95 13.41 -1.64
N GLY A 17 16.55 13.02 -0.43
CA GLY A 17 16.85 13.75 0.80
C GLY A 17 16.26 15.18 0.82
N GLY A 18 15.10 15.37 0.18
CA GLY A 18 14.39 16.64 0.08
C GLY A 18 14.89 17.58 -1.02
N LYS A 19 15.82 17.15 -1.88
CA LYS A 19 16.37 17.97 -2.97
C LYS A 19 15.95 17.41 -4.32
N ALA A 20 15.69 18.28 -5.30
CA ALA A 20 15.45 17.82 -6.66
C ALA A 20 16.73 17.18 -7.26
N PRO A 21 16.63 16.01 -7.93
CA PRO A 21 17.76 15.39 -8.60
C PRO A 21 18.22 16.23 -9.80
N ALA A 22 19.44 15.96 -10.29
CA ALA A 22 19.96 16.67 -11.47
C ALA A 22 19.19 16.30 -12.74
N LYS A 23 18.71 15.05 -12.80
CA LYS A 23 17.85 14.55 -13.86
C LYS A 23 16.54 14.07 -13.25
N GLN A 24 15.44 14.70 -13.67
CA GLN A 24 14.11 14.29 -13.26
C GLN A 24 13.79 12.88 -13.76
N GLY A 25 13.14 12.10 -12.89
CA GLY A 25 12.64 10.78 -13.22
C GLY A 25 11.30 10.81 -13.97
N LEU A 26 10.68 9.64 -14.07
CA LEU A 26 9.32 9.48 -14.56
C LEU A 26 8.43 9.05 -13.40
N LEU A 27 7.30 9.71 -13.22
CA LEU A 27 6.36 9.45 -12.13
C LEU A 27 4.97 9.16 -12.69
N TYR A 28 4.34 8.08 -12.25
CA TYR A 28 3.05 7.63 -12.74
C TYR A 28 2.09 7.40 -11.57
N ASP A 29 0.86 7.86 -11.77
CA ASP A 29 -0.29 7.59 -10.93
C ASP A 29 -1.02 6.34 -11.43
N GLY A 30 -1.20 5.35 -10.57
CA GLY A 30 -1.82 4.08 -10.89
C GLY A 30 -3.34 4.11 -10.65
N MET A 31 -4.10 4.25 -11.74
CA MET A 31 -5.55 4.12 -11.74
C MET A 31 -5.96 2.64 -11.80
N SER A 32 -7.26 2.35 -11.69
CA SER A 32 -7.76 0.97 -11.78
C SER A 32 -7.28 0.24 -13.05
N GLY A 33 -6.68 -0.94 -12.85
CA GLY A 33 -6.00 -1.71 -13.90
C GLY A 33 -4.53 -1.36 -14.09
N ALA A 34 -3.91 -0.58 -13.20
CA ALA A 34 -2.48 -0.27 -13.23
C ALA A 34 -1.65 -1.52 -12.88
N ASP A 35 -1.43 -2.37 -13.87
CA ASP A 35 -0.71 -3.62 -13.73
C ASP A 35 0.73 -3.57 -14.25
N PHE A 36 1.51 -4.59 -13.90
CA PHE A 36 2.84 -4.84 -14.46
C PHE A 36 2.82 -6.03 -15.45
N LEU A 37 1.66 -6.30 -16.07
CA LEU A 37 1.53 -7.32 -17.10
C LEU A 37 2.20 -6.80 -18.38
N TYR A 38 2.86 -7.70 -19.12
CA TYR A 38 3.41 -7.35 -20.42
C TYR A 38 2.33 -7.45 -21.50
N HIS A 39 2.16 -6.37 -22.27
CA HIS A 39 1.15 -6.24 -23.33
C HIS A 39 1.80 -6.20 -24.72
N PRO A 40 2.23 -7.35 -25.29
CA PRO A 40 3.03 -7.39 -26.51
C PRO A 40 2.29 -6.75 -27.70
N GLY A 41 2.86 -5.65 -28.21
CA GLY A 41 2.29 -4.91 -29.35
C GLY A 41 1.07 -4.05 -29.01
N ASN A 42 0.71 -3.91 -27.73
CA ASN A 42 -0.41 -3.09 -27.27
C ASN A 42 0.05 -2.14 -26.14
N LEU A 43 0.63 -1.00 -26.50
CA LEU A 43 1.11 -0.01 -25.52
C LEU A 43 -0.03 0.63 -24.72
N ASP A 44 -1.26 0.66 -25.26
CA ASP A 44 -2.44 1.17 -24.53
C ASP A 44 -2.83 0.27 -23.36
N GLY A 45 -2.25 -0.94 -23.25
CA GLY A 45 -2.37 -1.77 -22.05
C GLY A 45 -1.81 -1.11 -20.78
N TYR A 46 -0.98 -0.07 -20.91
CA TYR A 46 -0.44 0.69 -19.77
C TYR A 46 -1.22 1.99 -19.49
N ALA A 47 -2.35 2.25 -20.14
CA ALA A 47 -3.07 3.52 -20.03
C ALA A 47 -3.56 3.86 -18.60
N SER A 48 -3.71 2.87 -17.72
CA SER A 48 -4.02 3.08 -16.30
C SER A 48 -2.86 3.67 -15.50
N TRP A 49 -1.64 3.70 -16.05
CA TRP A 49 -0.51 4.46 -15.51
C TRP A 49 -0.56 5.89 -16.04
N ALA A 50 -1.29 6.78 -15.36
CA ALA A 50 -1.36 8.18 -15.77
C ALA A 50 -0.02 8.88 -15.51
N PRO A 51 0.67 9.40 -16.55
CA PRO A 51 1.95 10.08 -16.35
C PRO A 51 1.74 11.43 -15.65
N ASN A 52 2.62 11.76 -14.71
CA ASN A 52 2.72 13.12 -14.19
C ASN A 52 2.96 14.10 -15.36
N ALA A 53 2.36 15.29 -15.29
CA ALA A 53 2.44 16.30 -16.34
C ALA A 53 3.88 16.75 -16.70
N ALA A 54 4.82 16.63 -15.77
CA ALA A 54 6.23 16.94 -15.97
C ALA A 54 7.06 15.78 -16.52
N ASN A 55 6.48 14.59 -16.74
CA ASN A 55 7.20 13.47 -17.33
C ASN A 55 7.66 13.77 -18.76
N SER A 56 8.84 13.28 -19.11
CA SER A 56 9.34 13.33 -20.49
C SER A 56 8.80 12.19 -21.38
N GLN A 57 8.12 11.20 -20.81
CA GLN A 57 7.57 10.02 -21.50
C GLN A 57 6.18 9.68 -20.95
N GLY A 58 5.31 9.12 -21.79
CA GLY A 58 4.01 8.63 -21.38
C GLY A 58 4.07 7.24 -20.73
N TYR A 59 2.93 6.57 -20.62
CA TYR A 59 2.82 5.24 -20.00
C TYR A 59 3.59 4.15 -20.76
N GLU A 60 3.92 4.36 -22.03
CA GLU A 60 4.71 3.43 -22.83
C GLU A 60 6.10 3.15 -22.24
N ALA A 61 6.59 4.00 -21.34
CA ALA A 61 7.86 3.78 -20.65
C ALA A 61 7.86 2.54 -19.73
N LEU A 62 6.68 2.02 -19.35
CA LEU A 62 6.54 0.81 -18.53
C LEU A 62 6.79 -0.47 -19.35
N ASP A 63 6.60 -0.42 -20.67
CA ASP A 63 6.67 -1.62 -21.53
C ASP A 63 7.97 -2.42 -21.39
N PRO A 64 9.17 -1.80 -21.42
CA PRO A 64 10.41 -2.55 -21.27
C PRO A 64 10.55 -3.21 -19.90
N LEU A 65 10.06 -2.57 -18.83
CA LEU A 65 10.08 -3.13 -17.48
C LEU A 65 9.15 -4.34 -17.39
N CYS A 66 7.91 -4.18 -17.84
CA CYS A 66 6.89 -5.24 -17.82
C CYS A 66 7.36 -6.42 -18.68
N LYS A 67 7.89 -6.18 -19.88
CA LYS A 67 8.49 -7.21 -20.74
C LYS A 67 9.62 -7.94 -20.02
N ALA A 68 10.58 -7.21 -19.45
CA ALA A 68 11.73 -7.79 -18.77
C ALA A 68 11.28 -8.70 -17.62
N PHE A 69 10.34 -8.27 -16.79
CA PHE A 69 9.83 -9.10 -15.70
C PHE A 69 9.09 -10.34 -16.22
N ASN A 70 8.17 -10.15 -17.16
CA ASN A 70 7.30 -11.23 -17.62
C ASN A 70 8.07 -12.31 -18.40
N GLU A 71 9.19 -11.98 -19.03
CA GLU A 71 10.08 -12.95 -19.68
C GLU A 71 11.17 -13.52 -18.75
N THR A 72 11.34 -12.96 -17.54
CA THR A 72 12.33 -13.46 -16.58
C THR A 72 11.93 -14.84 -16.06
N ASN A 73 12.87 -15.79 -16.13
CA ASN A 73 12.74 -17.06 -15.42
C ASN A 73 12.94 -16.82 -13.91
N VAL A 74 11.85 -16.60 -13.19
CA VAL A 74 11.87 -16.27 -11.75
C VAL A 74 12.42 -17.41 -10.89
N ALA A 75 12.44 -18.65 -11.36
CA ALA A 75 13.07 -19.76 -10.64
C ALA A 75 14.62 -19.70 -10.66
N ASP A 76 15.21 -18.93 -11.58
CA ASP A 76 16.66 -18.70 -11.66
C ASP A 76 17.03 -17.40 -10.94
N ASN A 77 17.73 -17.53 -9.80
CA ASN A 77 18.19 -16.41 -8.99
C ASN A 77 19.10 -15.43 -9.75
N ALA A 78 19.90 -15.89 -10.73
CA ALA A 78 20.76 -15.01 -11.50
C ALA A 78 19.97 -14.18 -12.52
N ALA A 79 18.98 -14.80 -13.17
CA ALA A 79 18.05 -14.09 -14.05
C ALA A 79 17.23 -13.07 -13.26
N LEU A 80 16.71 -13.45 -12.10
CA LEU A 80 15.97 -12.55 -11.23
C LEU A 80 16.83 -11.39 -10.72
N ALA A 81 18.06 -11.67 -10.26
CA ALA A 81 19.00 -10.61 -9.85
C ALA A 81 19.30 -9.61 -10.99
N THR A 82 19.26 -10.05 -12.24
CA THR A 82 19.40 -9.16 -13.40
C THR A 82 18.22 -8.21 -13.53
N PHE A 83 16.99 -8.70 -13.33
CA PHE A 83 15.79 -7.88 -13.28
C PHE A 83 15.80 -6.89 -12.10
N GLU A 84 16.33 -7.29 -10.94
CA GLU A 84 16.39 -6.46 -9.73
C GLU A 84 17.31 -5.23 -9.85
N ASN A 85 18.18 -5.20 -10.87
CA ASN A 85 18.90 -3.98 -11.24
C ASN A 85 17.99 -2.91 -11.88
N GLN A 86 16.84 -3.31 -12.43
CA GLN A 86 15.87 -2.43 -13.06
C GLN A 86 14.72 -2.06 -12.13
N PHE A 87 14.37 -2.90 -11.15
CA PHE A 87 13.23 -2.67 -10.25
C PHE A 87 13.55 -3.07 -8.82
N ASP A 88 13.09 -2.27 -7.85
CA ASP A 88 13.29 -2.54 -6.44
C ASP A 88 12.29 -3.55 -5.86
N THR A 89 12.61 -4.83 -6.01
CA THR A 89 11.78 -5.93 -5.50
C THR A 89 11.75 -6.02 -3.98
N ASP A 90 12.79 -5.56 -3.27
CA ASP A 90 12.82 -5.59 -1.81
C ASP A 90 11.81 -4.63 -1.21
N HIS A 91 11.84 -3.37 -1.66
CA HIS A 91 10.86 -2.37 -1.26
C HIS A 91 9.44 -2.81 -1.65
N PHE A 92 9.26 -3.33 -2.87
CA PHE A 92 7.97 -3.85 -3.32
C PHE A 92 7.42 -4.97 -2.43
N MET A 93 8.24 -5.98 -2.07
CA MET A 93 7.80 -7.06 -1.17
C MET A 93 7.38 -6.54 0.22
N ARG A 94 8.03 -5.49 0.73
CA ARG A 94 7.63 -4.86 2.01
C ARG A 94 6.26 -4.17 1.90
N PHE A 95 5.99 -3.49 0.78
CA PHE A 95 4.66 -2.94 0.49
C PHE A 95 3.62 -4.06 0.44
N MET A 96 3.91 -5.16 -0.26
CA MET A 96 2.97 -6.28 -0.39
C MET A 96 2.69 -6.99 0.95
N VAL A 97 3.64 -7.02 1.87
CA VAL A 97 3.39 -7.49 3.25
C VAL A 97 2.38 -6.59 3.95
N MET A 98 2.54 -5.28 3.86
CA MET A 98 1.62 -4.34 4.51
C MET A 98 0.24 -4.35 3.86
N GLU A 99 0.17 -4.41 2.53
CA GLU A 99 -1.08 -4.54 1.78
C GLU A 99 -1.84 -5.81 2.14
N TYR A 100 -1.15 -6.96 2.22
CA TYR A 100 -1.75 -8.22 2.67
C TYR A 100 -2.29 -8.12 4.11
N LEU A 101 -1.49 -7.58 5.04
CA LEU A 101 -1.88 -7.47 6.45
C LEU A 101 -3.01 -6.47 6.68
N ALA A 102 -2.96 -5.32 6.00
CA ALA A 102 -4.00 -4.31 6.07
C ALA A 102 -5.28 -4.73 5.34
N GLY A 103 -5.20 -5.70 4.40
CA GLY A 103 -6.32 -6.04 3.54
C GLY A 103 -6.67 -4.87 2.63
N HIS A 104 -5.68 -4.30 1.96
CA HIS A 104 -5.92 -3.24 0.99
C HIS A 104 -6.47 -3.87 -0.30
N TRP A 105 -7.79 -3.99 -0.38
CA TRP A 105 -8.47 -4.71 -1.46
C TRP A 105 -8.53 -3.90 -2.75
N ASP A 106 -8.43 -2.59 -2.63
CA ASP A 106 -8.25 -1.62 -3.69
C ASP A 106 -6.78 -1.21 -3.83
N GLY A 107 -5.84 -2.08 -3.47
CA GLY A 107 -4.41 -1.95 -3.77
C GLY A 107 -3.98 -2.81 -4.97
N TYR A 108 -2.66 -2.96 -5.14
CA TYR A 108 -2.03 -3.65 -6.26
C TYR A 108 -2.51 -5.09 -6.45
N TRP A 109 -2.46 -5.92 -5.41
CA TRP A 109 -2.58 -7.36 -5.48
C TRP A 109 -4.00 -7.79 -5.86
N MET A 110 -5.01 -7.02 -5.45
CA MET A 110 -6.43 -7.33 -5.68
C MET A 110 -7.04 -6.54 -6.84
N ALA A 111 -7.09 -5.21 -6.76
CA ALA A 111 -7.80 -4.37 -7.73
C ALA A 111 -6.88 -3.64 -8.72
N GLN A 112 -5.57 -3.61 -8.46
CA GLN A 112 -4.58 -2.90 -9.28
C GLN A 112 -4.93 -1.42 -9.41
N THR A 113 -5.09 -0.75 -8.28
CA THR A 113 -5.41 0.68 -8.17
C THR A 113 -4.72 1.23 -6.93
N ASN A 114 -4.71 2.56 -6.79
CA ASN A 114 -4.04 3.26 -5.69
C ASN A 114 -2.54 2.91 -5.64
N ASP A 115 -2.01 2.67 -6.83
CA ASP A 115 -0.63 2.34 -7.09
C ASP A 115 0.11 3.58 -7.60
N GLY A 116 1.43 3.49 -7.64
CA GLY A 116 2.28 4.45 -8.32
C GLY A 116 3.58 3.80 -8.77
N ALA A 117 4.19 4.38 -9.81
CA ALA A 117 5.47 3.93 -10.32
C ALA A 117 6.41 5.12 -10.50
N TYR A 118 7.63 4.99 -9.98
CA TYR A 118 8.69 5.98 -10.14
C TYR A 118 9.91 5.35 -10.80
N LYS A 119 10.36 5.92 -11.92
CA LYS A 119 11.66 5.62 -12.52
C LYS A 119 12.64 6.71 -12.17
N ASP A 120 13.70 6.36 -11.48
CA ASP A 120 14.72 7.31 -11.09
C ASP A 120 15.53 7.83 -12.28
N GLY A 121 15.68 9.14 -12.39
CA GLY A 121 16.31 9.78 -13.54
C GLY A 121 17.82 9.51 -13.63
N GLU A 122 18.49 9.29 -12.50
CA GLU A 122 19.94 9.11 -12.40
C GLU A 122 20.33 7.64 -12.53
N THR A 123 19.63 6.75 -11.84
CA THR A 123 19.92 5.30 -11.78
C THR A 123 19.12 4.49 -12.80
N ASN A 124 18.02 5.02 -13.35
CA ASN A 124 17.03 4.31 -14.16
C ASN A 124 16.31 3.15 -13.45
N LYS A 125 16.47 3.01 -12.13
CA LYS A 125 15.78 1.99 -11.33
C LYS A 125 14.32 2.41 -11.11
N TRP A 126 13.43 1.43 -11.19
CA TRP A 126 12.00 1.57 -10.93
C TRP A 126 11.66 1.21 -9.48
N TYR A 127 10.68 1.93 -8.96
CA TYR A 127 10.13 1.77 -7.62
C TYR A 127 8.61 1.76 -7.70
N TYR A 128 8.01 0.86 -6.94
CA TYR A 128 6.58 0.89 -6.66
C TYR A 128 6.29 1.86 -5.52
N LEU A 129 5.18 2.58 -5.63
CA LEU A 129 4.63 3.48 -4.63
C LEU A 129 3.20 3.01 -4.32
N GLY A 130 2.79 3.06 -3.06
CA GLY A 130 1.39 2.85 -2.67
C GLY A 130 0.78 4.16 -2.17
N GLN A 131 -0.52 4.33 -2.38
CA GLN A 131 -1.31 5.47 -1.89
C GLN A 131 -2.70 5.03 -1.42
N ASP A 132 -3.47 6.00 -0.90
CA ASP A 132 -4.90 5.86 -0.59
C ASP A 132 -5.27 4.59 0.21
N TYR A 133 -4.60 4.40 1.34
CA TYR A 133 -4.80 3.26 2.25
C TYR A 133 -6.06 3.40 3.14
N ASP A 134 -7.06 4.20 2.76
CA ASP A 134 -8.25 4.44 3.59
C ASP A 134 -9.20 3.23 3.59
N ALA A 135 -9.30 2.50 2.48
CA ALA A 135 -10.12 1.30 2.34
C ALA A 135 -9.39 0.02 2.81
N THR A 136 -8.76 0.10 3.98
CA THR A 136 -8.03 -0.99 4.64
C THR A 136 -8.69 -1.42 5.94
N PHE A 137 -8.09 -2.36 6.66
CA PHE A 137 -8.51 -2.86 7.97
C PHE A 137 -9.97 -3.34 8.04
N GLY A 138 -10.44 -4.00 6.97
CA GLY A 138 -11.77 -4.62 6.93
C GLY A 138 -12.89 -3.75 6.33
N VAL A 139 -12.54 -2.64 5.70
CA VAL A 139 -13.47 -1.91 4.82
C VAL A 139 -13.78 -2.78 3.58
N ASN A 140 -15.06 -2.94 3.24
CA ASN A 140 -15.57 -3.63 2.04
C ASN A 140 -15.07 -5.06 1.75
N LEU A 141 -14.51 -5.75 2.74
CA LEU A 141 -13.82 -7.04 2.55
C LEU A 141 -14.61 -8.29 2.98
N ALA A 142 -15.85 -8.13 3.44
CA ALA A 142 -16.66 -9.25 3.93
C ALA A 142 -17.24 -10.12 2.81
N SER A 143 -16.95 -9.87 1.53
CA SER A 143 -17.44 -10.68 0.42
C SER A 143 -16.28 -11.20 -0.43
N PRO A 144 -16.27 -12.48 -0.83
CA PRO A 144 -17.28 -13.52 -0.54
C PRO A 144 -17.11 -14.27 0.79
N GLU A 145 -15.98 -14.15 1.51
CA GLU A 145 -15.63 -15.00 2.65
C GLU A 145 -16.29 -14.63 3.99
N GLY A 146 -17.01 -13.51 4.05
CA GLY A 146 -17.51 -12.98 5.31
C GLY A 146 -16.37 -12.61 6.25
N MET A 147 -16.63 -12.76 7.55
CA MET A 147 -15.66 -12.48 8.61
C MET A 147 -14.43 -13.39 8.57
N GLN A 148 -14.43 -14.47 7.76
CA GLN A 148 -13.29 -15.38 7.64
C GLN A 148 -12.15 -14.80 6.79
N PHE A 149 -12.35 -13.65 6.13
CA PHE A 149 -11.33 -13.03 5.30
C PHE A 149 -10.03 -12.72 6.08
N THR A 150 -10.12 -12.40 7.38
CA THR A 150 -8.95 -12.17 8.27
C THR A 150 -8.05 -13.39 8.41
N SER A 151 -8.53 -14.58 8.07
CA SER A 151 -7.78 -15.85 8.11
C SER A 151 -7.33 -16.36 6.75
N VAL A 152 -7.64 -15.66 5.65
CA VAL A 152 -7.18 -16.05 4.31
C VAL A 152 -5.67 -15.90 4.24
N SER A 153 -4.98 -16.99 3.90
CA SER A 153 -3.52 -16.99 3.71
C SER A 153 -3.14 -16.26 2.42
N TYR A 154 -2.03 -15.53 2.43
CA TYR A 154 -1.45 -14.95 1.21
C TYR A 154 -1.16 -16.04 0.14
N LYS A 155 -1.01 -17.30 0.55
CA LYS A 155 -0.83 -18.45 -0.37
C LYS A 155 -2.03 -18.67 -1.29
N ASP A 156 -3.21 -18.20 -0.91
CA ASP A 156 -4.41 -18.29 -1.74
C ASP A 156 -4.54 -17.10 -2.71
N PHE A 157 -3.80 -16.00 -2.50
CA PHE A 157 -3.91 -14.77 -3.29
C PHE A 157 -3.55 -14.97 -4.76
N PRO A 158 -2.50 -15.72 -5.15
CA PRO A 158 -2.19 -15.92 -6.56
C PRO A 158 -3.34 -16.55 -7.37
N ALA A 159 -4.11 -17.46 -6.75
CA ALA A 159 -5.26 -18.08 -7.40
C ALA A 159 -6.49 -17.16 -7.43
N ARG A 160 -6.68 -16.34 -6.38
CA ARG A 160 -7.81 -15.42 -6.26
C ARG A 160 -7.66 -14.16 -7.11
N TYR A 161 -6.42 -13.67 -7.20
CA TYR A 161 -6.07 -12.40 -7.82
C TYR A 161 -4.87 -12.61 -8.79
N PRO A 162 -5.10 -13.28 -9.92
CA PRO A 162 -4.03 -13.58 -10.88
C PRO A 162 -3.43 -12.31 -11.51
N GLY A 163 -4.14 -11.17 -11.46
CA GLY A 163 -3.66 -9.88 -11.96
C GLY A 163 -2.44 -9.31 -11.22
N GLY A 164 -2.21 -9.71 -9.95
CA GLY A 164 -1.03 -9.33 -9.17
C GLY A 164 0.27 -9.97 -9.66
N ILE A 165 0.58 -9.89 -10.96
CA ILE A 165 1.61 -10.65 -11.66
C ILE A 165 2.99 -10.47 -11.04
N MET A 166 3.36 -9.25 -10.65
CA MET A 166 4.68 -8.97 -10.05
C MET A 166 4.89 -9.77 -8.77
N ILE A 167 3.98 -9.64 -7.81
CA ILE A 167 4.10 -10.33 -6.53
C ILE A 167 3.86 -11.85 -6.67
N ASN A 168 2.87 -12.27 -7.45
CA ASN A 168 2.56 -13.68 -7.64
C ASN A 168 3.78 -14.44 -8.20
N ARG A 169 4.43 -13.88 -9.22
CA ARG A 169 5.63 -14.51 -9.82
C ARG A 169 6.87 -14.39 -8.96
N LEU A 170 7.06 -13.29 -8.23
CA LEU A 170 8.16 -13.20 -7.27
C LEU A 170 8.06 -14.33 -6.23
N LEU A 171 6.86 -14.66 -5.76
CA LEU A 171 6.63 -15.71 -4.77
C LEU A 171 6.77 -17.15 -5.31
N GLU A 172 6.92 -17.33 -6.63
CA GLU A 172 7.32 -18.61 -7.23
C GLU A 172 8.80 -18.92 -6.95
N ASN A 173 9.63 -17.89 -6.75
CA ASN A 173 11.02 -18.04 -6.35
C ASN A 173 11.13 -18.36 -4.85
N ALA A 174 11.83 -19.43 -4.49
CA ALA A 174 11.94 -19.89 -3.10
C ALA A 174 12.62 -18.86 -2.17
N ASP A 175 13.64 -18.14 -2.64
CA ASP A 175 14.38 -17.16 -1.83
C ASP A 175 13.57 -15.90 -1.61
N LYS A 176 12.82 -15.44 -2.63
CA LYS A 176 11.90 -14.30 -2.49
C LYS A 176 10.71 -14.64 -1.62
N LYS A 177 10.14 -15.83 -1.76
CA LYS A 177 9.11 -16.32 -0.85
C LYS A 177 9.60 -16.37 0.59
N ALA A 178 10.79 -16.91 0.84
CA ALA A 178 11.38 -16.92 2.18
C ALA A 178 11.62 -15.49 2.72
N THR A 179 12.02 -14.56 1.86
CA THR A 179 12.18 -13.14 2.22
C THR A 179 10.84 -12.48 2.57
N PHE A 180 9.80 -12.70 1.77
CA PHE A 180 8.45 -12.22 2.02
C PHE A 180 7.90 -12.78 3.34
N GLU A 181 8.01 -14.08 3.56
CA GLU A 181 7.56 -14.73 4.80
C GLU A 181 8.34 -14.21 6.03
N LYS A 182 9.63 -13.93 5.88
CA LYS A 182 10.42 -13.27 6.93
C LYS A 182 9.89 -11.87 7.24
N TYR A 183 9.62 -11.06 6.23
CA TYR A 183 9.05 -9.72 6.44
C TYR A 183 7.66 -9.79 7.05
N LEU A 184 6.80 -10.70 6.58
CA LEU A 184 5.46 -10.93 7.11
C LEU A 184 5.50 -11.33 8.59
N THR A 185 6.28 -12.36 8.91
CA THR A 185 6.37 -12.89 10.27
C THR A 185 6.99 -11.91 11.25
N GLU A 186 8.07 -11.21 10.86
CA GLU A 186 8.67 -10.18 11.71
C GLU A 186 7.75 -8.99 11.90
N THR A 187 7.06 -8.54 10.84
CA THR A 187 6.09 -7.43 10.93
C THR A 187 4.95 -7.78 11.88
N VAL A 188 4.35 -8.97 11.78
CA VAL A 188 3.32 -9.42 12.72
C VAL A 188 3.88 -9.58 14.13
N ARG A 189 5.06 -10.17 14.27
CA ARG A 189 5.70 -10.38 15.57
C ARG A 189 5.88 -9.07 16.34
N VAL A 190 6.33 -7.99 15.68
CA VAL A 190 6.78 -6.77 16.38
C VAL A 190 5.92 -5.53 16.15
N LEU A 191 5.25 -5.39 15.01
CA LEU A 191 4.53 -4.16 14.61
C LEU A 191 3.03 -4.40 14.47
N PHE A 192 2.60 -5.25 13.53
CA PHE A 192 1.20 -5.49 13.19
C PHE A 192 0.60 -6.54 14.13
N ASN A 193 0.30 -6.15 15.37
CA ASN A 193 -0.29 -7.01 16.37
C ASN A 193 -1.08 -6.24 17.44
N ASN A 194 -1.70 -7.02 18.33
CA ASN A 194 -2.55 -6.52 19.40
C ASN A 194 -1.81 -5.78 20.53
N VAL A 195 -0.48 -5.70 20.48
CA VAL A 195 0.34 -4.94 21.42
C VAL A 195 0.77 -3.63 20.78
N THR A 196 1.59 -3.68 19.72
CA THR A 196 2.21 -2.48 19.15
C THR A 196 1.21 -1.63 18.37
N LEU A 197 0.56 -2.19 17.35
CA LEU A 197 -0.32 -1.42 16.46
C LEU A 197 -1.62 -1.03 17.16
N THR A 198 -2.19 -1.90 18.00
CA THR A 198 -3.35 -1.55 18.83
C THR A 198 -3.04 -0.36 19.74
N ASN A 199 -1.92 -0.37 20.47
CA ASN A 199 -1.55 0.75 21.33
C ASN A 199 -1.36 2.05 20.54
N ARG A 200 -0.78 1.97 19.33
CA ARG A 200 -0.66 3.13 18.44
C ARG A 200 -2.03 3.65 17.99
N ALA A 201 -2.93 2.77 17.59
CA ALA A 201 -4.30 3.13 17.17
C ALA A 201 -5.07 3.80 18.31
N LEU A 202 -5.00 3.24 19.53
CA LEU A 202 -5.64 3.82 20.72
C LEU A 202 -5.05 5.18 21.10
N ALA A 203 -3.72 5.34 20.99
CA ALA A 203 -3.08 6.64 21.24
C ALA A 203 -3.52 7.70 20.23
N LEU A 204 -3.61 7.36 18.93
CA LEU A 204 -4.11 8.26 17.90
C LEU A 204 -5.59 8.59 18.10
N HIS A 205 -6.42 7.58 18.41
CA HIS A 205 -7.82 7.78 18.76
C HIS A 205 -7.96 8.80 19.91
N ASN A 206 -7.25 8.60 21.01
CA ASN A 206 -7.34 9.50 22.17
C ASN A 206 -6.83 10.90 21.88
N PHE A 207 -5.81 11.02 21.02
CA PHE A 207 -5.30 12.32 20.58
C PHE A 207 -6.32 13.09 19.75
N LEU A 208 -7.03 12.41 18.83
CA LEU A 208 -8.00 13.01 17.92
C LEU A 208 -9.40 13.16 18.53
N LEU A 209 -9.70 12.46 19.63
CA LEU A 209 -11.06 12.33 20.16
C LEU A 209 -11.74 13.69 20.45
N PRO A 210 -11.09 14.69 21.08
CA PRO A 210 -11.73 15.98 21.33
C PRO A 210 -12.08 16.74 20.04
N ASP A 211 -11.21 16.65 19.02
CA ASP A 211 -11.45 17.29 17.71
C ASP A 211 -12.61 16.60 16.97
N LEU A 212 -12.70 15.28 17.06
CA LEU A 212 -13.81 14.51 16.49
C LEU A 212 -15.13 14.79 17.22
N GLU A 213 -15.13 14.98 18.54
CA GLU A 213 -16.30 15.38 19.30
C GLU A 213 -16.80 16.76 18.86
N TRP A 214 -15.88 17.73 18.80
CA TRP A 214 -16.17 19.08 18.34
C TRP A 214 -16.70 19.08 16.91
N ASP A 215 -16.03 18.39 15.99
CA ASP A 215 -16.46 18.29 14.59
C ASP A 215 -17.87 17.70 14.47
N ARG A 216 -18.18 16.62 15.21
CA ARG A 216 -19.53 16.03 15.20
C ARG A 216 -20.58 16.90 15.91
N SER A 217 -20.18 17.88 16.73
CA SER A 217 -21.10 18.81 17.41
C SER A 217 -21.60 19.97 16.54
N ILE A 218 -20.92 20.24 15.42
CA ILE A 218 -21.24 21.36 14.53
C ILE A 218 -21.96 20.91 13.25
N THR A 219 -22.64 21.86 12.61
CA THR A 219 -23.25 21.63 11.29
C THR A 219 -22.16 21.48 10.23
N GLN A 220 -22.04 20.28 9.69
CA GLN A 220 -21.12 19.93 8.62
C GLN A 220 -21.38 20.77 7.36
N GLN A 221 -20.34 21.44 6.86
CA GLN A 221 -20.41 22.31 5.67
C GLN A 221 -19.75 21.68 4.43
N SER A 222 -19.06 20.55 4.60
CA SER A 222 -18.39 19.88 3.49
C SER A 222 -19.41 19.44 2.43
N PRO A 223 -19.18 19.71 1.13
CA PRO A 223 -20.08 19.28 0.06
C PRO A 223 -20.01 17.78 -0.23
N GLY A 224 -19.13 17.04 0.45
CA GLY A 224 -18.96 15.60 0.28
C GLY A 224 -20.15 14.77 0.77
N ILE A 225 -20.06 13.44 0.57
CA ILE A 225 -21.11 12.51 0.98
C ILE A 225 -21.28 12.57 2.50
N ASN A 226 -22.50 12.85 2.95
CA ASN A 226 -22.86 12.79 4.36
C ASN A 226 -23.39 11.39 4.72
N PHE A 227 -22.51 10.57 5.28
CA PHE A 227 -22.84 9.22 5.76
C PHE A 227 -23.66 9.21 7.05
N GLY A 228 -23.76 10.34 7.76
CA GLY A 228 -24.46 10.44 9.04
C GLY A 228 -23.68 9.89 10.23
N TRP A 229 -22.35 9.76 10.09
CA TRP A 229 -21.50 9.25 11.16
C TRP A 229 -21.67 10.04 12.46
N THR A 230 -21.81 9.31 13.55
CA THR A 230 -21.98 9.85 14.89
C THR A 230 -20.66 9.81 15.66
N PHE A 231 -20.52 10.68 16.67
CA PHE A 231 -19.33 10.66 17.54
C PHE A 231 -19.11 9.29 18.23
N PRO A 232 -20.13 8.61 18.80
CA PRO A 232 -19.94 7.26 19.37
C PRO A 232 -19.34 6.24 18.41
N GLN A 233 -19.67 6.31 17.11
CA GLN A 233 -19.15 5.37 16.11
C GLN A 233 -17.64 5.45 15.92
N VAL A 234 -17.00 6.57 16.27
CA VAL A 234 -15.54 6.72 16.28
C VAL A 234 -14.89 5.68 17.20
N THR A 235 -15.46 5.50 18.40
CA THR A 235 -14.95 4.53 19.37
C THR A 235 -15.51 3.13 19.14
N GLU A 236 -16.78 3.00 18.73
CA GLU A 236 -17.38 1.68 18.44
C GLU A 236 -16.61 0.96 17.33
N ASN A 237 -16.20 1.66 16.27
CA ASN A 237 -15.49 1.05 15.17
C ASN A 237 -14.04 0.64 15.50
N LEU A 238 -13.54 0.90 16.71
CA LEU A 238 -12.32 0.22 17.14
C LEU A 238 -12.58 -1.28 17.34
N TRP A 239 -13.76 -1.66 17.82
CA TRP A 239 -14.02 -3.00 18.37
C TRP A 239 -14.97 -3.84 17.55
N GLN A 240 -15.79 -3.21 16.71
CA GLN A 240 -16.79 -3.89 15.89
C GLN A 240 -17.02 -3.18 14.56
N GLY A 241 -17.60 -3.91 13.61
CA GLY A 241 -18.06 -3.31 12.36
C GLY A 241 -19.13 -2.24 12.61
N VAL A 242 -19.14 -1.23 11.75
CA VAL A 242 -20.15 -0.16 11.73
C VAL A 242 -20.65 0.06 10.31
N SER A 243 -21.88 0.55 10.19
CA SER A 243 -22.48 0.93 8.91
C SER A 243 -22.97 2.37 8.96
N ALA A 244 -22.94 3.03 7.81
CA ALA A 244 -23.39 4.42 7.68
C ALA A 244 -24.85 4.55 8.14
N PRO A 245 -25.16 5.41 9.14
CA PRO A 245 -26.53 5.55 9.65
C PRO A 245 -27.55 5.99 8.58
N ASN A 246 -27.10 6.75 7.59
CA ASN A 246 -27.96 7.24 6.51
C ASN A 246 -28.16 6.23 5.38
N ALA A 247 -27.62 5.01 5.47
CA ALA A 247 -27.68 3.97 4.43
C ALA A 247 -27.15 4.40 3.04
N ASN A 248 -26.27 5.41 2.98
CA ASN A 248 -25.67 5.92 1.75
C ASN A 248 -24.46 5.08 1.25
N GLY A 249 -24.41 3.80 1.61
CA GLY A 249 -23.20 2.99 1.51
C GLY A 249 -22.14 3.41 2.53
N GLY A 250 -21.08 2.61 2.71
CA GLY A 250 -19.97 2.93 3.61
C GLY A 250 -20.06 2.29 5.01
N GLY A 251 -18.88 2.21 5.63
CA GLY A 251 -18.64 1.49 6.87
C GLY A 251 -17.52 0.48 6.73
N ALA A 252 -17.28 -0.24 7.81
CA ALA A 252 -16.30 -1.32 7.87
C ALA A 252 -16.96 -2.55 8.47
N ALA A 253 -16.69 -3.72 7.89
CA ALA A 253 -17.26 -4.97 8.40
C ALA A 253 -16.58 -5.42 9.70
N TRP A 254 -15.38 -4.92 9.98
CA TRP A 254 -14.64 -5.13 11.21
C TRP A 254 -14.43 -3.82 11.96
N GLY A 255 -14.19 -3.94 13.25
CA GLY A 255 -13.51 -2.86 13.98
C GLY A 255 -12.02 -2.83 13.65
N LEU A 256 -11.38 -1.66 13.72
CA LEU A 256 -9.95 -1.50 13.44
C LEU A 256 -9.08 -2.40 14.34
N VAL A 257 -9.30 -2.37 15.65
CA VAL A 257 -8.57 -3.22 16.61
C VAL A 257 -8.99 -4.68 16.43
N GLN A 258 -10.26 -4.95 16.15
CA GLN A 258 -10.73 -6.30 15.82
C GLN A 258 -9.94 -6.89 14.65
N TRP A 259 -9.80 -6.15 13.53
CA TRP A 259 -9.02 -6.58 12.36
C TRP A 259 -7.56 -6.87 12.72
N ILE A 260 -6.90 -5.96 13.42
CA ILE A 260 -5.50 -6.10 13.83
C ILE A 260 -5.32 -7.39 14.64
N VAL A 261 -6.19 -7.64 15.62
CA VAL A 261 -6.14 -8.83 16.47
C VAL A 261 -6.38 -10.10 15.65
N GLU A 262 -7.43 -10.15 14.85
CA GLU A 262 -7.79 -11.34 14.08
C GLU A 262 -6.72 -11.68 13.02
N ARG A 263 -6.29 -10.71 12.22
CA ARG A 263 -5.29 -10.91 11.17
C ARG A 263 -3.94 -11.32 11.76
N SER A 264 -3.48 -10.64 12.81
CA SER A 264 -2.20 -10.98 13.44
C SER A 264 -2.24 -12.36 14.10
N ALA A 265 -3.34 -12.75 14.73
CA ALA A 265 -3.51 -14.08 15.31
C ALA A 265 -3.53 -15.19 14.23
N ALA A 266 -4.20 -14.95 13.10
CA ALA A 266 -4.23 -15.88 11.99
C ALA A 266 -2.84 -16.15 11.41
N VAL A 267 -2.07 -15.08 11.14
CA VAL A 267 -0.69 -15.21 10.64
C VAL A 267 0.21 -15.85 11.70
N ALA A 268 0.09 -15.45 12.96
CA ALA A 268 0.88 -16.02 14.05
C ALA A 268 0.67 -17.53 14.18
N LYS A 269 -0.59 -17.98 14.04
CA LYS A 269 -0.96 -19.40 14.01
C LYS A 269 -0.43 -20.12 12.77
N GLU A 270 -0.59 -19.54 11.58
CA GLU A 270 -0.13 -20.15 10.32
C GLU A 270 1.39 -20.42 10.35
N PHE A 271 2.17 -19.47 10.86
CA PHE A 271 3.63 -19.54 10.87
C PHE A 271 4.24 -20.02 12.20
N ASN A 272 3.39 -20.36 13.18
CA ASN A 272 3.82 -20.77 14.52
C ASN A 272 4.82 -19.79 15.16
N ILE A 273 4.52 -18.49 15.10
CA ILE A 273 5.32 -17.43 15.72
C ILE A 273 4.64 -16.88 16.97
N SER A 274 5.45 -16.37 17.90
CA SER A 274 4.96 -15.68 19.10
C SER A 274 5.05 -14.17 18.92
N ILE A 275 3.97 -13.46 19.20
CA ILE A 275 3.91 -11.99 19.21
C ILE A 275 4.63 -11.45 20.47
N VAL A 276 5.31 -10.31 20.34
CA VAL A 276 5.94 -9.65 21.49
C VAL A 276 4.91 -9.21 22.52
N THR A 277 5.26 -9.29 23.80
CA THR A 277 4.35 -8.87 24.88
C THR A 277 4.40 -7.36 25.16
N GLU A 278 5.38 -6.66 24.61
CA GLU A 278 5.58 -5.21 24.76
C GLU A 278 6.07 -4.62 23.43
N PRO A 279 5.75 -3.34 23.13
CA PRO A 279 6.23 -2.70 21.91
C PRO A 279 7.75 -2.71 21.81
N VAL A 280 8.27 -3.21 20.69
CA VAL A 280 9.69 -3.10 20.38
C VAL A 280 9.94 -1.68 19.89
N GLY A 281 10.80 -0.93 20.61
CA GLY A 281 11.24 0.39 20.18
C GLY A 281 11.92 0.35 18.80
N PRO A 282 12.26 1.51 18.21
CA PRO A 282 12.95 1.54 16.93
C PRO A 282 14.24 0.70 17.00
N PRO A 283 14.65 0.03 15.90
CA PRO A 283 15.90 -0.73 15.89
C PRO A 283 17.07 0.11 16.41
N ALA A 284 17.97 -0.47 17.20
CA ALA A 284 19.07 0.26 17.83
C ALA A 284 20.02 0.97 16.85
N SER A 285 19.97 0.66 15.55
CA SER A 285 20.70 1.37 14.49
C SER A 285 20.01 2.65 13.99
N ALA A 286 18.73 2.86 14.30
CA ALA A 286 17.97 4.04 13.88
C ALA A 286 18.30 5.31 14.68
N SER A 287 19.05 5.19 15.78
CA SER A 287 19.54 6.35 16.56
C SER A 287 20.81 6.99 15.96
N ASN A 288 21.46 6.35 14.99
CA ASN A 288 22.72 6.85 14.38
C ASN A 288 22.68 6.98 12.84
N ASN A 289 21.57 6.62 12.20
CA ASN A 289 21.36 6.91 10.78
C ASN A 289 20.12 7.77 10.63
N THR A 290 20.28 8.99 10.11
CA THR A 290 19.28 9.53 9.18
C THR A 290 18.98 8.41 8.19
N VAL A 291 17.80 7.82 8.28
CA VAL A 291 17.32 6.88 7.27
C VAL A 291 17.24 7.68 5.98
N THR A 292 18.27 7.57 5.14
CA THR A 292 18.15 7.87 3.72
C THR A 292 17.42 6.67 3.12
N PRO A 293 16.18 6.81 2.66
CA PRO A 293 15.54 5.75 1.90
C PRO A 293 16.27 5.66 0.57
N GLY A 294 16.93 4.53 0.32
CA GLY A 294 17.78 4.33 -0.86
C GLY A 294 19.25 4.16 -0.51
N GLY A 295 19.66 2.91 -0.30
CA GLY A 295 21.04 2.57 -0.04
C GLY A 295 21.27 1.07 -0.11
N GLY A 296 21.25 0.53 -1.32
CA GLY A 296 21.79 -0.80 -1.60
C GLY A 296 23.21 -0.91 -1.03
N ALA A 297 23.49 -2.04 -0.41
CA ALA A 297 24.76 -2.32 0.22
C ALA A 297 25.94 -2.15 -0.76
N ASN A 298 26.93 -1.30 -0.43
CA ASN A 298 28.33 -1.69 -0.61
C ASN A 298 29.36 -0.86 0.17
N THR A 299 30.27 -1.62 0.78
CA THR A 299 31.67 -1.35 1.19
C THR A 299 32.03 -0.12 2.03
N SER A 300 32.47 -0.45 3.26
CA SER A 300 33.28 0.33 4.18
C SER A 300 34.57 0.88 3.58
N SER A 301 34.78 2.20 3.70
CA SER A 301 36.11 2.76 3.93
C SER A 301 35.99 4.00 4.83
N SER A 302 36.78 3.97 5.90
CA SER A 302 36.92 5.01 6.91
C SER A 302 37.66 6.22 6.34
N ASN A 303 37.17 7.44 6.58
CA ASN A 303 38.05 8.49 7.08
C ASN A 303 37.31 9.61 7.81
N ASN A 304 37.99 10.07 8.86
CA ASN A 304 37.59 10.96 9.92
C ASN A 304 37.81 12.43 9.51
N GLY A 305 36.96 13.37 9.96
CA GLY A 305 37.28 14.79 9.86
C GLY A 305 36.10 15.78 9.96
N GLY A 306 35.72 16.13 11.20
CA GLY A 306 35.71 17.52 11.66
C GLY A 306 34.63 18.53 11.20
N ALA A 307 34.03 19.14 12.23
CA ALA A 307 33.64 20.55 12.35
C ALA A 307 32.15 20.93 12.19
N SER A 308 31.72 21.62 13.25
CA SER A 308 30.45 22.26 13.55
C SER A 308 30.14 23.50 12.70
N SER A 309 28.86 23.76 12.44
CA SER A 309 28.30 25.12 12.58
C SER A 309 26.77 25.13 12.67
N SER A 310 26.29 25.80 13.71
CA SER A 310 24.95 26.33 13.95
C SER A 310 24.40 27.20 12.81
N GLY A 311 23.09 27.15 12.57
CA GLY A 311 22.42 28.10 11.67
C GLY A 311 20.89 28.00 11.68
N ASN A 312 20.29 28.96 12.39
CA ASN A 312 18.88 29.35 12.52
C ASN A 312 17.84 28.93 11.45
N SER A 313 16.67 28.63 12.01
CA SER A 313 15.30 28.75 11.48
C SER A 313 15.02 29.95 10.58
N ASN A 314 14.18 29.73 9.55
CA ASN A 314 13.20 30.72 9.11
C ASN A 314 11.96 30.06 8.49
N THR A 315 10.81 30.45 9.03
CA THR A 315 9.44 30.21 8.59
C THR A 315 9.04 31.14 7.43
N ALA A 316 8.31 30.62 6.44
CA ALA A 316 7.38 31.36 5.57
C ALA A 316 6.44 30.32 4.93
N ALA A 317 5.15 30.26 5.31
CA ALA A 317 4.03 31.06 4.82
C ALA A 317 3.43 30.53 3.51
N GLN A 318 2.19 30.03 3.67
CA GLN A 318 1.16 29.69 2.68
C GLN A 318 1.07 30.63 1.48
N SER A 319 0.77 30.05 0.30
CA SER A 319 -0.17 30.65 -0.64
C SER A 319 -1.09 29.59 -1.25
N ASN A 320 -2.38 29.90 -1.24
CA ASN A 320 -3.49 29.10 -1.77
C ASN A 320 -3.50 29.00 -3.29
N GLY A 321 -4.01 27.86 -3.76
CA GLY A 321 -5.06 27.82 -4.76
C GLY A 321 -4.62 27.29 -6.12
N ASP A 322 -5.00 26.06 -6.43
CA ASP A 322 -5.59 25.79 -7.74
C ASP A 322 -6.51 24.56 -7.74
N LYS A 323 -7.45 24.63 -8.67
CA LYS A 323 -8.72 23.91 -8.73
C LYS A 323 -8.54 22.53 -9.35
N SER A 324 -8.96 21.46 -8.67
CA SER A 324 -9.17 20.17 -9.32
C SER A 324 -10.53 20.16 -10.04
N ALA A 325 -10.48 19.92 -11.34
CA ALA A 325 -11.63 19.80 -12.21
C ALA A 325 -12.29 18.43 -12.00
N GLY A 326 -13.58 18.45 -11.64
CA GLY A 326 -14.39 17.24 -11.57
C GLY A 326 -14.61 16.64 -12.96
N MET A 327 -14.26 15.37 -13.13
CA MET A 327 -14.73 14.57 -14.26
C MET A 327 -15.73 13.53 -13.74
N ARG A 328 -16.93 13.57 -14.33
CA ARG A 328 -18.05 12.69 -14.03
C ARG A 328 -17.73 11.27 -14.54
N VAL A 329 -17.61 10.31 -13.65
CA VAL A 329 -17.55 8.88 -14.00
C VAL A 329 -18.98 8.37 -14.15
N ALA A 330 -19.31 7.87 -15.35
CA ALA A 330 -20.54 7.12 -15.60
C ALA A 330 -20.36 5.68 -15.08
N PRO A 331 -21.36 5.08 -14.42
CA PRO A 331 -21.23 3.75 -13.84
C PRO A 331 -21.23 2.68 -14.94
N THR A 332 -20.11 1.98 -15.10
CA THR A 332 -20.06 0.71 -15.84
C THR A 332 -20.33 -0.43 -14.87
N SER A 333 -21.52 -1.01 -14.98
CA SER A 333 -21.98 -2.16 -14.24
C SER A 333 -21.16 -3.40 -14.62
N ILE A 334 -20.28 -3.87 -13.74
CA ILE A 334 -19.72 -5.23 -13.85
C ILE A 334 -20.75 -6.19 -13.26
N ALA A 335 -21.45 -6.90 -14.14
CA ALA A 335 -22.36 -7.98 -13.76
C ALA A 335 -21.54 -9.21 -13.36
N LEU A 336 -21.52 -9.55 -12.06
CA LEU A 336 -21.12 -10.87 -11.60
C LEU A 336 -22.16 -11.89 -12.08
N VAL A 337 -21.78 -12.76 -13.01
CA VAL A 337 -22.58 -13.93 -13.40
C VAL A 337 -22.43 -14.99 -12.33
N GLY A 338 -23.47 -15.14 -11.50
CA GLY A 338 -23.61 -16.23 -10.54
C GLY A 338 -23.90 -17.56 -11.25
N ILE A 339 -22.99 -18.52 -11.11
CA ILE A 339 -23.22 -19.92 -11.51
C ILE A 339 -24.07 -20.58 -10.42
N SER A 340 -25.36 -20.80 -10.68
CA SER A 340 -26.22 -21.63 -9.84
C SER A 340 -26.21 -23.07 -10.34
N ALA A 341 -25.73 -23.99 -9.50
CA ALA A 341 -25.82 -25.43 -9.74
C ALA A 341 -27.24 -25.93 -9.43
N VAL A 342 -27.91 -26.48 -10.45
CA VAL A 342 -29.19 -27.19 -10.30
C VAL A 342 -28.91 -28.68 -10.08
N VAL A 343 -29.23 -29.16 -8.89
CA VAL A 343 -29.34 -30.60 -8.58
C VAL A 343 -30.73 -31.06 -9.01
N ALA A 344 -30.82 -31.89 -10.04
CA ALA A 344 -32.05 -32.57 -10.42
C ALA A 344 -32.05 -33.98 -9.82
N ALA A 345 -32.92 -34.19 -8.82
CA ALA A 345 -33.34 -35.52 -8.39
C ALA A 345 -34.43 -36.02 -9.34
N LEU A 346 -34.25 -37.20 -9.92
CA LEU A 346 -35.27 -37.92 -10.67
C LEU A 346 -35.71 -39.14 -9.86
N ALA A 347 -36.95 -39.08 -9.40
CA ALA A 347 -37.71 -40.23 -8.92
C ALA A 347 -38.80 -40.52 -9.96
N LEU A 348 -38.67 -41.66 -10.64
CA LEU A 348 -39.72 -42.58 -11.07
C LEU A 348 -39.09 -43.84 -11.66
#